data_AF-A0A7W1QH42-F1
#
_entry.id   AF-A0A7W1QH42-F1
#
_cell.length_a   1.000
_cell.length_b   1.000
_cell.length_c   1.000
_cell.angle_alpha   90.00
_cell.angle_beta   90.00
_cell.angle_gamma   90.00
#
_symmetry.space_group_name_H-M   'P 1'
#
loop_
_entity.id
_entity.type
_entity.pdbx_description
1 polymer ?
#
loop_
_entity_poly.entity_id
_entity_poly.type
_entity_poly.pdbx_seq_one_letter_code
_entity_poly.pdbx_strand_id
1 'polypeptide(L)'
;MEPALEGDSHPSIEDYALNALFYTQENRVITNDFTVRYKLKIFQLERLKNLIIRLKDFVTICEQLDGKITILMRNNQLIFKGIEMRMRKKISPIDHVLQENKVSHNKITTTYPFMGV
;
A
#
# COMPACT_ATOMS: atom_id res chain seq x y z
N MET A 1 45.58 38.07 23.59
CA MET A 1 44.12 37.88 23.74
C MET A 1 43.88 36.43 23.44
N GLU A 2 43.73 35.62 24.47
CA GLU A 2 43.32 34.21 24.35
C GLU A 2 41.78 34.15 24.40
N PRO A 3 41.16 33.21 23.67
CA PRO A 3 39.70 33.08 23.62
C PRO A 3 39.13 32.77 25.01
N ALA A 4 37.96 33.32 25.31
CA ALA A 4 37.35 33.25 26.64
C ALA A 4 36.82 31.85 27.03
N LEU A 5 36.72 30.91 26.09
CA LEU A 5 36.37 29.52 26.36
C LEU A 5 36.92 28.64 25.23
N GLU A 6 37.86 27.76 25.55
CA GLU A 6 38.24 26.64 24.69
C GLU A 6 37.30 25.48 25.04
N GLY A 7 36.16 25.42 24.35
CA GLY A 7 35.13 24.45 24.66
C GLY A 7 34.10 24.39 23.54
N ASP A 8 33.85 23.18 23.07
CA ASP A 8 32.82 22.89 22.09
C ASP A 8 31.48 23.47 22.57
N SER A 9 30.98 24.50 21.86
CA SER A 9 29.73 25.19 22.17
C SER A 9 28.52 24.56 21.45
N HIS A 10 28.72 23.42 20.80
CA HIS A 10 27.62 22.68 20.20
C HIS A 10 26.81 21.96 21.29
N PRO A 11 25.51 22.26 21.45
CA PRO A 11 24.66 21.50 22.36
C PRO A 11 24.56 20.07 21.86
N SER A 12 24.78 19.10 22.75
CA SER A 12 24.68 17.69 22.43
C SER A 12 23.29 17.35 21.90
N ILE A 13 23.25 16.57 20.81
CA ILE A 13 22.04 16.32 20.01
C ILE A 13 21.18 15.17 20.56
N GLU A 14 21.55 14.59 21.71
CA GLU A 14 20.97 13.35 22.25
C GLU A 14 19.43 13.38 22.41
N ASP A 15 18.82 14.56 22.59
CA ASP A 15 17.38 14.69 22.82
C ASP A 15 16.54 15.05 21.57
N TYR A 16 17.17 15.30 20.41
CA TYR A 16 16.42 15.59 19.19
C TYR A 16 16.12 14.31 18.43
N ALA A 17 14.84 13.94 18.36
CA ALA A 17 14.34 12.91 17.46
C ALA A 17 14.38 13.39 15.99
N LEU A 18 15.57 13.61 15.45
CA LEU A 18 15.82 14.05 14.07
C LEU A 18 15.15 13.11 13.06
N ASN A 19 15.10 11.81 13.35
CA ASN A 19 14.39 10.83 12.51
C ASN A 19 12.89 11.13 12.34
N ALA A 20 12.27 11.83 13.29
CA ALA A 20 10.86 12.26 13.18
C ALA A 20 10.69 13.50 12.28
N LEU A 21 11.75 14.30 12.09
CA LEU A 21 11.74 15.50 11.26
C LEU A 21 12.00 15.20 9.78
N PHE A 22 12.78 14.16 9.48
CA PHE A 22 13.13 13.79 8.11
C PHE A 22 12.18 12.75 7.53
N TYR A 23 11.21 13.20 6.75
CA TYR A 23 10.38 12.35 5.91
C TYR A 23 10.08 13.02 4.57
N THR A 24 9.87 12.20 3.55
CA THR A 24 9.33 12.63 2.26
C THR A 24 7.81 12.60 2.33
N GLN A 25 7.14 13.69 1.96
CA GLN A 25 5.69 13.75 1.86
C GLN A 25 5.24 13.71 0.41
N GLU A 26 4.23 12.90 0.11
CA GLU A 26 3.59 12.88 -1.19
C GLU A 26 2.07 12.79 -1.04
N ASN A 27 1.34 13.66 -1.74
CA ASN A 27 -0.13 13.61 -1.76
C ASN A 27 -0.60 12.65 -2.85
N ARG A 28 -1.44 11.69 -2.46
CA ARG A 28 -2.04 10.70 -3.35
C ARG A 28 -3.54 10.70 -3.22
N VAL A 29 -4.20 10.30 -4.29
CA VAL A 29 -5.66 10.15 -4.35
C VAL A 29 -6.02 8.72 -4.00
N ILE A 30 -7.04 8.54 -3.17
CA ILE A 30 -7.62 7.24 -2.87
C ILE A 30 -8.33 6.70 -4.11
N THR A 31 -7.85 5.57 -4.60
CA THR A 31 -8.44 4.84 -5.73
C THR A 31 -9.56 3.92 -5.28
N ASN A 32 -10.16 3.20 -6.23
CA ASN A 32 -11.20 2.24 -5.93
C ASN A 32 -10.72 1.18 -4.90
N ASP A 33 -11.67 0.58 -4.19
CA ASP A 33 -11.41 -0.41 -3.13
C ASP A 33 -10.58 0.14 -1.94
N PHE A 34 -10.63 1.46 -1.74
CA PHE A 34 -9.88 2.18 -0.69
C PHE A 34 -8.37 1.93 -0.76
N THR A 35 -7.85 1.79 -1.98
CA THR A 35 -6.43 1.56 -2.21
C THR A 35 -5.69 2.86 -2.51
N VAL A 36 -4.40 2.88 -2.20
CA VAL A 36 -3.50 3.96 -2.50
C VAL A 36 -2.21 3.37 -3.06
N ARG A 37 -1.77 3.87 -4.22
CA ARG A 37 -0.53 3.43 -4.86
C ARG A 37 0.60 4.39 -4.54
N TYR A 38 1.70 3.85 -4.05
CA TYR A 38 2.93 4.60 -3.77
C TYR A 38 4.14 3.79 -4.22
N LYS A 39 4.95 4.38 -5.11
CA LYS A 39 6.03 3.70 -5.83
C LYS A 39 5.52 2.38 -6.49
N LEU A 40 6.09 1.24 -6.09
CA LEU A 40 5.73 -0.10 -6.56
C LEU A 40 4.77 -0.85 -5.63
N LYS A 41 4.31 -0.22 -4.55
CA LYS A 41 3.47 -0.83 -3.52
C LYS A 41 2.05 -0.29 -3.60
N ILE A 42 1.09 -1.15 -3.28
CA ILE A 42 -0.32 -0.79 -3.11
C ILE A 42 -0.64 -0.98 -1.65
N PHE A 43 -1.27 0.03 -1.05
CA PHE A 43 -1.71 0.03 0.34
C PHE A 43 -3.22 0.09 0.35
N GLN A 44 -3.88 -0.88 0.97
CA GLN A 44 -5.31 -0.85 1.22
C GLN A 44 -5.57 -0.19 2.56
N LEU A 45 -6.39 0.85 2.57
CA LEU A 45 -6.73 1.59 3.78
C LEU A 45 -7.83 0.85 4.53
N GLU A 46 -7.67 0.74 5.85
CA GLU A 46 -8.71 0.24 6.73
C GLU A 46 -9.59 1.38 7.22
N ARG A 47 -10.89 1.11 7.38
CA ARG A 47 -11.84 2.10 7.88
C ARG A 47 -11.59 2.32 9.38
N LEU A 48 -11.24 3.54 9.75
CA LEU A 48 -11.21 3.96 11.15
C LEU A 48 -12.62 4.33 11.63
N LYS A 49 -12.94 4.03 12.89
CA LYS A 49 -14.24 4.37 13.50
C LYS A 49 -14.56 5.87 13.47
N ASN A 50 -13.52 6.71 13.56
CA ASN A 50 -13.66 8.17 13.71
C ASN A 50 -13.37 8.93 12.41
N LEU A 51 -13.06 8.24 11.31
CA LEU A 51 -12.69 8.88 10.05
C LEU A 51 -13.44 8.26 8.87
N ILE A 52 -14.24 9.08 8.20
CA ILE A 52 -14.94 8.69 6.98
C ILE A 52 -13.98 8.87 5.81
N ILE A 53 -13.47 7.75 5.30
CA ILE A 53 -12.65 7.70 4.09
C ILE A 53 -13.60 7.70 2.89
N ARG A 54 -13.42 8.65 1.95
CA ARG A 54 -14.18 8.69 0.69
C ARG A 54 -13.27 8.38 -0.49
N LEU A 55 -13.87 7.81 -1.54
CA LEU A 55 -13.18 7.63 -2.82
C LEU A 55 -12.83 9.00 -3.39
N LYS A 56 -11.67 9.08 -4.07
CA LYS A 56 -11.12 10.33 -4.63
C LYS A 56 -10.68 11.38 -3.60
N ASP A 57 -10.75 11.08 -2.30
CA ASP A 57 -10.14 11.96 -1.30
C ASP A 57 -8.61 11.88 -1.37
N PHE A 58 -7.95 12.92 -0.87
CA PHE A 58 -6.51 13.01 -0.79
C PHE A 58 -5.99 12.46 0.53
N VAL A 59 -4.86 11.75 0.46
CA VAL A 59 -4.07 11.29 1.59
C VAL A 59 -2.62 11.73 1.41
N THR A 60 -1.94 11.98 2.53
CA THR A 60 -0.52 12.32 2.56
C THR A 60 0.24 11.08 2.98
N ILE A 61 1.17 10.64 2.15
CA ILE A 61 2.07 9.53 2.44
C ILE A 61 3.37 10.12 2.92
N CYS A 62 3.77 9.77 4.14
CA CYS A 62 5.04 10.14 4.73
C CYS A 62 5.97 8.91 4.71
N GLU A 63 7.08 9.01 4.01
CA GLU A 63 8.15 8.01 4.02
C GLU A 63 9.34 8.56 4.81
N GLN A 64 9.67 7.90 5.92
CA GLN A 64 10.87 8.22 6.71
C GLN A 64 12.13 7.74 5.99
N LEU A 65 13.30 8.26 6.37
CA LEU A 65 14.60 7.86 5.81
C LEU A 65 14.87 6.35 5.95
N ASP A 66 14.36 5.72 7.02
CA ASP A 66 14.46 4.27 7.27
C ASP A 66 13.52 3.44 6.37
N GLY A 67 12.73 4.09 5.49
CA GLY A 67 11.75 3.44 4.62
C GLY A 67 10.43 3.10 5.31
N LYS A 68 10.22 3.55 6.55
CA LYS A 68 8.94 3.41 7.25
C LYS A 68 7.90 4.32 6.62
N ILE A 69 6.76 3.74 6.28
CA ILE A 69 5.65 4.45 5.61
C ILE A 69 4.55 4.72 6.62
N THR A 70 4.08 5.96 6.65
CA THR A 70 2.91 6.39 7.39
C THR A 70 1.94 7.06 6.43
N ILE A 71 0.66 6.74 6.53
CA ILE A 71 -0.37 7.39 5.70
C ILE A 71 -1.23 8.26 6.62
N LEU A 72 -1.37 9.52 6.25
CA LEU A 72 -2.12 10.53 6.99
C LEU A 72 -3.29 11.03 6.14
N MET A 73 -4.43 11.24 6.79
CA MET A 73 -5.59 11.88 6.19
C MET A 73 -6.11 12.93 7.17
N ARG A 74 -6.09 14.21 6.78
CA ARG A 74 -6.51 15.34 7.64
C ARG A 74 -5.81 15.30 9.01
N ASN A 75 -4.50 15.07 9.00
CA ASN A 75 -3.62 14.92 10.17
C ASN A 75 -3.89 13.69 11.06
N ASN A 76 -4.80 12.79 10.66
CA ASN A 76 -5.02 11.52 11.35
C ASN A 76 -4.25 10.40 10.66
N GLN A 77 -3.54 9.59 11.43
CA GLN A 77 -2.85 8.41 10.93
C GLN A 77 -3.84 7.30 10.58
N LEU A 78 -3.71 6.76 9.37
CA LEU A 78 -4.51 5.66 8.87
C LEU A 78 -3.83 4.32 9.12
N ILE A 79 -4.65 3.31 9.43
CA ILE A 79 -4.23 1.91 9.40
C ILE A 79 -4.33 1.44 7.95
N PHE A 80 -3.30 0.72 7.50
CA PHE A 80 -3.24 0.21 6.14
C PHE A 80 -2.59 -1.16 6.09
N LYS A 81 -2.94 -1.92 5.06
CA LYS A 81 -2.33 -3.21 4.73
C LYS A 81 -1.63 -3.12 3.39
N GLY A 82 -0.37 -3.57 3.35
CA GLY A 82 0.36 -3.73 2.09
C GLY A 82 -0.22 -4.88 1.27
N ILE A 83 -0.55 -4.61 0.01
CA ILE A 83 -0.88 -5.63 -0.97
C ILE A 83 0.35 -5.84 -1.83
N GLU A 84 0.93 -7.03 -1.75
CA GLU A 84 1.99 -7.44 -2.66
C GLU A 84 1.41 -7.59 -4.07
N MET A 85 2.06 -6.94 -5.03
CA MET A 85 1.66 -7.04 -6.42
C MET A 85 1.96 -8.46 -6.90
N ARG A 86 0.92 -9.28 -7.10
CA ARG A 86 1.08 -10.62 -7.65
C ARG A 86 1.74 -10.52 -9.03
N MET A 87 2.96 -11.03 -9.16
CA MET A 87 3.61 -11.13 -10.47
C MET A 87 2.72 -11.99 -11.38
N ARG A 88 2.24 -11.40 -12.48
CA ARG A 88 1.53 -12.17 -13.50
C ARG A 88 2.55 -13.11 -14.13
N LYS A 89 2.30 -14.43 -14.03
CA LYS A 89 3.07 -15.40 -14.80
C LYS A 89 2.92 -14.99 -16.28
N LYS A 90 4.04 -14.77 -16.97
CA LYS A 90 4.02 -14.64 -18.43
C LYS A 90 3.63 -16.00 -18.97
N ILE A 91 2.35 -16.15 -19.32
CA ILE A 91 1.84 -17.36 -19.95
C ILE A 91 2.46 -17.37 -21.35
N SER A 92 3.22 -18.41 -21.68
CA SER A 92 3.70 -18.55 -23.06
C SER A 92 2.51 -18.83 -23.99
N PRO A 93 2.57 -18.50 -25.29
CA PRO A 93 1.49 -18.83 -26.23
C PRO A 93 1.08 -20.31 -26.18
N ILE A 94 2.05 -21.21 -25.91
CA ILE A 94 1.84 -22.66 -25.78
C ILE A 94 1.00 -22.99 -24.54
N ASP A 95 1.28 -22.34 -23.41
CA ASP A 95 0.53 -22.53 -22.16
C ASP A 95 -0.92 -22.02 -22.26
N HIS A 96 -1.18 -21.01 -23.09
CA HIS A 96 -2.52 -20.48 -23.33
C HIS A 96 -3.38 -21.51 -24.08
N VAL A 97 -2.84 -22.10 -25.15
CA VAL A 97 -3.51 -23.14 -25.95
C VAL A 97 -3.78 -24.40 -25.13
N LEU A 98 -2.87 -24.79 -24.24
CA LEU A 98 -3.07 -25.96 -23.37
C LEU A 98 -4.15 -25.76 -22.30
N GLN A 99 -4.41 -24.52 -21.86
CA GLN A 99 -5.47 -24.23 -20.88
C GLN A 99 -6.86 -24.31 -21.48
N GLU A 100 -7.05 -23.86 -22.72
CA GLU A 100 -8.34 -23.93 -23.43
C GLU A 100 -8.81 -25.38 -23.63
N ASN A 101 -7.88 -26.30 -23.91
CA ASN A 101 -8.20 -27.71 -24.16
C ASN A 101 -8.63 -28.48 -22.89
N LYS A 102 -8.27 -28.02 -21.68
CA LYS A 102 -8.74 -28.64 -20.42
C LYS A 102 -10.17 -28.25 -20.06
N VAL A 103 -10.64 -27.09 -20.50
CA VAL A 103 -12.01 -26.60 -20.20
C VAL A 103 -13.06 -27.35 -21.03
N SER A 104 -12.69 -27.85 -22.20
CA SER A 104 -13.62 -28.52 -23.12
C SER A 104 -14.02 -29.94 -22.71
N HIS A 105 -13.20 -30.65 -21.91
CA HIS A 105 -13.50 -32.03 -21.49
C HIS A 105 -14.45 -32.15 -20.28
N ASN A 106 -14.80 -31.06 -19.59
CA ASN A 106 -15.67 -31.09 -18.40
C ASN A 106 -17.11 -30.59 -18.64
N LYS A 107 -17.56 -30.47 -19.89
CA LYS A 107 -18.93 -30.01 -20.22
C LYS A 107 -19.85 -31.14 -20.70
N ILE A 108 -20.02 -32.21 -19.93
CA ILE A 108 -21.14 -33.15 -20.15
C ILE A 108 -21.48 -33.91 -18.87
N THR A 109 -22.02 -33.25 -17.85
CA THR A 109 -22.94 -33.91 -16.89
C THR A 109 -23.77 -32.87 -16.14
N THR A 110 -24.88 -32.45 -16.74
CA THR A 110 -25.99 -31.87 -15.97
C THR A 110 -27.25 -32.67 -16.30
N THR A 111 -27.47 -33.69 -15.48
CA THR A 111 -28.69 -34.50 -15.40
C THR A 111 -29.85 -33.60 -14.95
N TYR A 112 -30.89 -33.45 -15.78
CA TYR A 112 -32.18 -32.90 -15.35
C TYR A 112 -33.02 -34.02 -14.73
N PRO A 113 -33.69 -33.81 -13.58
CA PRO A 113 -34.66 -34.78 -13.08
C PRO A 113 -35.91 -34.75 -13.99
N PHE A 114 -36.22 -35.91 -14.57
CA PHE A 114 -37.44 -36.16 -15.33
C PHE A 114 -38.67 -35.97 -14.42
N MET A 115 -39.41 -34.87 -14.58
CA MET A 115 -40.74 -34.73 -13.99
C MET A 115 -41.70 -35.58 -14.81
N GLY A 116 -42.09 -36.73 -14.27
CA GLY A 116 -43.16 -37.56 -14.81
C GLY A 116 -44.52 -36.90 -14.56
N VAL A 117 -45.37 -36.94 -15.59
CA VAL A 117 -46.81 -36.71 -15.55
C VAL A 117 -47.54 -38.03 -15.41
#